data_AF-A0A1Z4M3I8-F1
#
_entry.id   AF-A0A1Z4M3I8-F1
#
_cell.length_a   1.000
_cell.length_b   1.000
_cell.length_c   1.000
_cell.angle_alpha   90.00
_cell.angle_beta   90.00
_cell.angle_gamma   90.00
#
_symmetry.space_group_name_H-M   'P 1'
#
loop_
_entity.id
_entity.type
_entity.pdbx_description
1 polymer ?
#
loop_
_entity_poly.entity_id
_entity_poly.type
_entity_poly.pdbx_seq_one_letter_code
_entity_poly.pdbx_strand_id
1 'polypeptide(L)'
;MKFPYEKAATILAECDFFGDKQASERWGVDVRTIRNYRARLSEDKHLTSLYLTKKQLLVSGWQQDLTKCLNIALQKLTELILDRDSEPRRITALTNAVKVVGELQIAADVLNDN
;
A
#
# COMPACT_ATOMS: atom_id res chain seq x y z
N MET A 1 32.85 0.23 2.31
CA MET A 1 31.63 0.31 1.48
C MET A 1 30.63 1.22 2.20
N LYS A 2 30.05 2.23 1.53
CA LYS A 2 29.12 3.19 2.16
C LYS A 2 27.76 2.53 2.41
N PHE A 3 27.13 2.78 3.57
CA PHE A 3 25.80 2.25 3.86
C PHE A 3 24.76 2.86 2.90
N PRO A 4 23.89 2.05 2.25
CA PRO A 4 22.96 2.53 1.24
C PRO A 4 21.67 3.09 1.86
N TYR A 5 21.76 4.28 2.47
CA TYR A 5 20.68 4.92 3.23
C TYR A 5 19.33 4.98 2.49
N GLU A 6 19.30 5.53 1.28
CA GLU A 6 18.07 5.64 0.48
C GLU A 6 17.42 4.28 0.21
N LYS A 7 18.23 3.29 -0.22
CA LYS A 7 17.73 1.94 -0.50
C LYS A 7 17.20 1.28 0.77
N ALA A 8 17.93 1.38 1.88
CA ALA A 8 17.51 0.80 3.15
C ALA A 8 16.21 1.44 3.66
N ALA A 9 16.09 2.77 3.58
CA ALA A 9 14.88 3.50 3.96
C ALA A 9 13.66 3.07 3.13
N THR A 10 13.82 2.95 1.80
CA THR A 10 12.72 2.50 0.92
C THR A 10 12.33 1.06 1.21
N ILE A 11 13.29 0.15 1.37
CA ILE A 11 13.00 -1.26 1.70
C ILE A 11 12.25 -1.37 3.03
N LEU A 12 12.72 -0.66 4.06
CA LEU A 12 12.07 -0.65 5.38
C LEU A 12 10.65 -0.08 5.30
N ALA A 13 10.45 0.99 4.54
CA ALA A 13 9.11 1.54 4.33
C ALA A 13 8.20 0.55 3.60
N GLU A 14 8.68 -0.13 2.55
CA GLU A 14 7.90 -1.15 1.84
C GLU A 14 7.61 -2.40 2.69
N CYS A 15 8.52 -2.80 3.58
CA CYS A 15 8.29 -3.88 4.53
C CYS A 15 7.07 -3.64 5.41
N ASP A 16 6.80 -2.40 5.81
CA ASP A 16 5.63 -2.06 6.63
C ASP A 16 4.31 -2.25 5.88
N PHE A 17 4.31 -2.17 4.54
CA PHE A 17 3.10 -2.31 3.71
C PHE A 17 2.90 -3.72 3.17
N PHE A 18 3.99 -4.37 2.75
CA PHE A 18 3.94 -5.62 1.99
C PHE A 18 4.50 -6.81 2.78
N GLY A 19 5.13 -6.55 3.93
CA GLY A 19 5.83 -7.54 4.72
C GLY A 19 7.24 -7.87 4.20
N ASP A 20 8.05 -8.44 5.09
CA ASP A 20 9.47 -8.70 4.83
C ASP A 20 9.73 -9.65 3.67
N LYS A 21 8.90 -10.69 3.51
CA LYS A 21 9.08 -11.69 2.45
C LYS A 21 8.94 -11.05 1.07
N GLN A 22 7.87 -10.30 0.86
CA GLN A 22 7.62 -9.65 -0.43
C GLN A 22 8.66 -8.57 -0.73
N ALA A 23 9.05 -7.78 0.27
CA ALA A 23 10.12 -6.79 0.12
C ALA A 23 11.47 -7.46 -0.20
N SER A 24 11.77 -8.60 0.43
CA SER A 24 13.01 -9.36 0.19
C SER A 24 13.13 -9.84 -1.26
N GLU A 25 12.05 -10.40 -1.80
CA GLU A 25 11.95 -10.87 -3.19
C GLU A 25 12.06 -9.70 -4.17
N ARG A 26 11.33 -8.60 -3.91
CA ARG A 26 11.28 -7.42 -4.79
C ARG A 26 12.64 -6.73 -4.92
N TRP A 27 13.37 -6.60 -3.83
CA TRP A 27 14.63 -5.84 -3.77
C TRP A 27 15.89 -6.68 -3.91
N GLY A 28 15.74 -8.01 -4.02
CA GLY A 28 16.84 -8.96 -4.11
C GLY A 28 17.73 -8.92 -2.86
N VAL A 29 17.12 -8.79 -1.67
CA VAL A 29 17.84 -8.75 -0.39
C VAL A 29 17.33 -9.86 0.51
N ASP A 30 18.21 -10.44 1.34
CA ASP A 30 17.80 -11.45 2.32
C ASP A 30 16.99 -10.83 3.48
N VAL A 31 16.08 -11.59 4.09
CA VAL A 31 15.30 -11.15 5.27
C VAL A 31 16.22 -10.75 6.43
N ARG A 32 17.39 -11.39 6.59
CA ARG A 32 18.42 -10.98 7.55
C ARG A 32 18.93 -9.57 7.30
N THR A 33 19.08 -9.16 6.03
CA THR A 33 19.48 -7.80 5.67
C THR A 33 18.42 -6.79 6.11
N ILE A 34 17.14 -7.10 5.93
CA ILE A 34 16.03 -6.27 6.41
C ILE A 34 16.07 -6.13 7.94
N ARG A 35 16.30 -7.23 8.68
CA ARG A 35 16.46 -7.20 10.14
C ARG A 35 17.63 -6.32 10.58
N ASN A 36 18.76 -6.40 9.88
CA ASN A 36 19.93 -5.54 10.15
C ASN A 36 19.61 -4.06 9.89
N TYR A 37 18.84 -3.76 8.84
CA TYR A 37 18.37 -2.40 8.58
C TYR A 37 17.46 -1.88 9.70
N ARG A 38 16.55 -2.72 10.23
CA ARG A 38 15.72 -2.36 11.40
C ARG A 38 16.54 -2.10 12.65
N ALA A 39 17.53 -2.96 12.94
CA ALA A 39 18.43 -2.75 14.07
C ALA A 39 19.20 -1.43 13.95
N ARG A 40 19.59 -1.04 12.72
CA ARG A 40 20.21 0.27 12.49
C ARG A 40 19.21 1.42 12.59
N LEU A 41 17.97 1.23 12.14
CA LEU A 41 16.91 2.23 12.22
C LEU A 41 16.69 2.72 13.65
N SER A 42 16.79 1.85 14.66
CA SER A 42 16.63 2.27 16.07
C SER A 42 17.73 3.20 16.59
N GLU A 43 18.89 3.23 15.92
CA GLU A 43 20.08 3.96 16.39
C GLU A 43 20.44 5.14 15.49
N ASP A 44 20.10 5.08 14.19
CA ASP A 44 20.53 6.03 13.17
C ASP A 44 19.41 7.03 12.82
N LYS A 45 19.51 8.24 13.37
CA LYS A 45 18.54 9.33 13.14
C LYS A 45 18.38 9.70 11.66
N HIS A 46 19.44 9.61 10.86
CA HIS A 46 19.38 9.95 9.45
C HIS A 46 18.58 8.91 8.68
N LEU A 47 18.82 7.62 8.95
CA LEU A 47 18.03 6.53 8.38
C LEU A 47 16.56 6.64 8.79
N THR A 48 16.28 6.97 10.05
CA THR A 48 14.92 7.15 10.57
C THR A 48 14.17 8.27 9.86
N SER A 49 14.81 9.42 9.66
CA SER A 49 14.20 10.53 8.93
C SER A 49 13.85 10.13 7.50
N LEU A 50 14.76 9.47 6.78
CA LEU A 50 14.50 9.01 5.41
C LEU A 50 13.38 7.97 5.38
N TYR A 51 13.40 7.00 6.28
CA TYR A 51 12.37 5.97 6.39
C TYR A 51 10.98 6.58 6.59
N LEU A 52 10.83 7.54 7.51
CA LEU A 52 9.55 8.21 7.75
C LEU A 52 9.06 8.95 6.51
N THR A 53 9.95 9.65 5.79
CA THR A 53 9.60 10.30 4.51
C THR A 53 9.15 9.28 3.47
N LYS A 54 9.87 8.17 3.29
CA LYS A 54 9.48 7.12 2.32
C LYS A 54 8.15 6.46 2.71
N LYS A 55 7.93 6.20 4.00
CA LYS A 55 6.68 5.65 4.53
C LYS A 55 5.51 6.58 4.23
N GLN A 56 5.65 7.87 4.48
CA GLN A 56 4.61 8.85 4.20
C GLN A 56 4.28 8.93 2.70
N LEU A 57 5.30 8.90 1.83
CA LEU A 57 5.09 8.86 0.38
C LEU A 57 4.31 7.60 -0.06
N LEU A 58 4.60 6.44 0.54
CA LEU A 58 3.86 5.20 0.26
C LEU A 58 2.40 5.29 0.74
N VAL A 59 2.14 5.84 1.94
CA VAL A 59 0.76 6.07 2.43
C VAL A 59 0.00 6.95 1.42
N SER A 60 0.58 8.09 1.05
CA SER A 60 -0.07 9.02 0.11
C SER A 60 -0.29 8.41 -1.27
N GLY A 61 0.68 7.63 -1.78
CA GLY A 61 0.53 6.91 -3.04
C GLY A 61 -0.59 5.87 -2.98
N TRP A 62 -0.67 5.12 -1.89
CA TRP A 62 -1.72 4.13 -1.67
C TRP A 62 -3.12 4.77 -1.61
N GLN A 63 -3.28 5.88 -0.89
CA GLN A 63 -4.54 6.64 -0.86
C GLN A 63 -4.96 7.12 -2.26
N GLN A 64 -4.01 7.58 -3.07
CA GLN A 64 -4.29 7.99 -4.46
C GLN A 64 -4.74 6.81 -5.33
N ASP A 65 -4.05 5.67 -5.22
CA ASP A 65 -4.38 4.49 -6.03
C ASP A 65 -5.72 3.88 -5.62
N LEU A 66 -6.05 3.90 -4.33
CA LEU A 66 -7.37 3.55 -3.84
C LEU A 66 -8.45 4.47 -4.43
N THR A 67 -8.25 5.79 -4.36
CA THR A 67 -9.20 6.77 -4.90
C THR A 67 -9.44 6.54 -6.40
N LYS A 68 -8.37 6.25 -7.16
CA LYS A 68 -8.49 5.88 -8.58
C LYS A 68 -9.28 4.60 -8.77
N CYS A 69 -9.01 3.56 -7.99
CA CYS A 69 -9.71 2.28 -8.05
C CYS A 69 -11.22 2.46 -7.81
N LEU A 70 -11.59 3.21 -6.77
CA LEU A 70 -12.99 3.52 -6.46
C LEU A 70 -13.67 4.29 -7.60
N ASN A 71 -13.02 5.31 -8.15
CA ASN A 71 -13.57 6.07 -9.28
C ASN A 71 -13.80 5.19 -10.51
N ILE A 72 -12.85 4.32 -10.85
CA ILE A 72 -12.98 3.37 -11.97
C ILE A 72 -14.14 2.40 -11.71
N ALA A 73 -14.24 1.87 -10.49
CA ALA A 73 -15.28 0.92 -10.15
C ALA A 73 -16.69 1.57 -10.15
N LEU A 74 -16.82 2.82 -9.69
CA LEU A 74 -18.05 3.58 -9.78
C LEU A 74 -18.46 3.82 -11.24
N GLN A 75 -17.51 4.21 -12.09
CA GLN A 75 -17.78 4.39 -13.53
C GLN A 75 -18.26 3.08 -14.17
N LYS A 76 -17.61 1.95 -13.86
CA LYS A 76 -18.04 0.63 -14.35
C LYS A 76 -19.41 0.22 -13.83
N LEU A 77 -19.75 0.59 -12.59
CA LEU A 77 -21.06 0.32 -12.03
C LEU A 77 -22.14 1.13 -12.76
N THR A 78 -21.88 2.41 -13.06
CA THR A 78 -22.76 3.23 -13.89
C THR A 78 -22.96 2.62 -15.28
N GLU A 79 -21.89 2.19 -15.94
CA GLU A 79 -21.97 1.50 -17.25
C GLU A 79 -22.85 0.25 -17.18
N LEU A 80 -22.64 -0.61 -16.18
CA LEU A 80 -23.42 -1.85 -16.00
C LEU A 80 -24.89 -1.61 -15.64
N ILE A 81 -25.23 -0.50 -14.97
CA ILE A 81 -26.62 -0.16 -14.63
C ILE A 81 -27.37 0.36 -15.86
N LEU A 82 -26.67 1.08 -16.75
CA LEU A 82 -27.26 1.63 -17.97
C LEU A 82 -27.37 0.61 -19.11
N ASP A 83 -26.53 -0.42 -19.09
CA ASP A 83 -26.58 -1.54 -20.03
C ASP A 83 -27.80 -2.44 -19.75
N ARG A 84 -28.74 -2.48 -20.69
CA ARG A 84 -29.99 -3.24 -20.58
C ARG A 84 -29.78 -4.75 -20.61
N ASP A 85 -28.66 -5.22 -21.16
CA ASP A 85 -28.31 -6.64 -21.26
C ASP A 85 -27.41 -7.09 -20.09
N SER A 86 -27.11 -6.18 -19.16
CA SER A 86 -26.26 -6.46 -18.00
C SER A 86 -26.95 -7.41 -17.03
N GLU A 87 -26.28 -8.52 -16.73
CA GLU A 87 -26.79 -9.48 -15.76
C GLU A 87 -26.75 -8.90 -14.33
N PRO A 88 -27.83 -9.04 -13.53
CA PRO A 88 -27.87 -8.56 -12.15
C PRO A 88 -26.69 -9.06 -11.29
N ARG A 89 -26.19 -10.27 -11.57
CA ARG A 89 -25.03 -10.86 -10.88
C ARG A 89 -23.75 -10.05 -11.05
N ARG A 90 -23.53 -9.45 -12.23
CA ARG A 90 -22.35 -8.62 -12.52
C ARG A 90 -22.39 -7.32 -11.73
N ILE A 91 -23.57 -6.70 -11.65
CA ILE A 91 -23.80 -5.51 -10.83
C ILE A 91 -23.54 -5.83 -9.35
N THR A 92 -24.13 -6.92 -8.83
CA THR A 92 -23.90 -7.34 -7.43
C THR A 92 -22.43 -7.64 -7.13
N ALA A 93 -21.73 -8.35 -8.03
CA ALA A 93 -20.32 -8.66 -7.85
C ALA A 93 -19.46 -7.40 -7.77
N LEU A 94 -19.69 -6.42 -8.66
CA LEU A 94 -18.97 -5.15 -8.63
C LEU A 94 -19.30 -4.33 -7.38
N THR A 95 -20.57 -4.22 -7.00
CA THR A 95 -20.99 -3.53 -5.77
C THR A 95 -20.34 -4.13 -4.54
N ASN A 96 -20.25 -5.47 -4.46
CA ASN A 96 -19.58 -6.14 -3.36
C ASN A 96 -18.07 -5.83 -3.33
N ALA A 97 -17.41 -5.82 -4.50
CA ALA A 97 -16.00 -5.44 -4.58
C ALA A 97 -15.77 -3.99 -4.13
N VAL A 98 -16.59 -3.04 -4.58
CA VAL A 98 -16.51 -1.62 -4.16
C VAL A 98 -16.73 -1.48 -2.65
N LYS A 99 -17.70 -2.20 -2.10
CA LYS A 99 -17.97 -2.20 -0.66
C LYS A 99 -16.75 -2.68 0.13
N VAL A 100 -16.14 -3.80 -0.25
CA VAL A 100 -14.93 -4.31 0.41
C VAL A 100 -13.79 -3.28 0.36
N VAL A 101 -13.58 -2.65 -0.80
CA VAL A 101 -12.55 -1.62 -0.95
C VAL A 101 -12.84 -0.40 -0.05
N GLY A 102 -14.10 0.02 0.06
CA GLY A 102 -14.51 1.10 0.97
C GLY A 102 -14.34 0.74 2.45
N GLU A 103 -14.65 -0.50 2.85
CA GLU A 103 -14.43 -0.99 4.21
C GLU A 103 -12.94 -1.03 4.58
N LEU A 104 -12.08 -1.45 3.64
CA LEU A 104 -10.63 -1.42 3.82
C LEU A 104 -10.08 0.00 4.01
N GLN A 105 -10.64 0.99 3.31
CA GLN A 105 -10.26 2.38 3.49
C GLN A 105 -10.61 2.91 4.88
N ILE A 106 -11.84 2.65 5.34
CA ILE A 106 -12.28 3.05 6.68
C ILE A 106 -11.38 2.41 7.74
N ALA A 107 -11.06 1.12 7.60
CA ALA A 107 -10.15 0.44 8.51
C ALA A 107 -8.74 1.05 8.50
N ALA A 108 -8.22 1.41 7.32
CA ALA A 108 -6.91 2.04 7.20
C ALA A 108 -6.88 3.44 7.82
N ASP A 109 -7.93 4.25 7.66
CA ASP A 109 -8.03 5.57 8.28
C ASP A 109 -8.03 5.47 9.81
N VAL A 110 -8.79 4.52 10.38
CA VAL A 110 -8.80 4.25 11.83
C VAL A 110 -7.41 3.82 12.36
N LEU A 111 -6.64 3.07 11.57
CA LEU A 111 -5.28 2.66 11.95
C LEU A 111 -4.26 3.79 11.86
N ASN A 112 -4.48 4.79 11.00
CA ASN A 112 -3.58 5.93 10.81
C ASN A 112 -3.90 7.12 11.73
N ASP A 113 -5.11 7.18 12.33
CA ASP A 113 -5.53 8.22 13.28
C ASP A 113 -5.06 7.96 14.74
N ASN A 114 -4.22 6.95 14.99
CA ASN A 114 -3.56 6.67 16.28
C ASN A 114 -2.03 6.86 16.20
#